data_AF-A0A1H7U9C0-F1
#
_entry.id   AF-A0A1H7U9C0-F1
#
_cell.length_a   1.000
_cell.length_b   1.000
_cell.length_c   1.000
_cell.angle_alpha   90.00
_cell.angle_beta   90.00
_cell.angle_gamma   90.00
#
_symmetry.space_group_name_H-M   'P 1'
#
loop_
_entity.id
_entity.type
_entity.pdbx_description
1 polymer ?
#
loop_
_entity_poly.entity_id
_entity_poly.type
_entity_poly.pdbx_seq_one_letter_code
_entity_poly.pdbx_strand_id
1 'polypeptide(L)'
;MTIDTSLIPANLLAILDEVRQQPDVGTGFPPELLTFSGHVERLREWIEDANEFGIAYELLVSMLENFPFQLSGPTAVKLLEVGLVMQFKTDRPQDVRFDFR
;
A
#
# COMPACT_ATOMS: atom_id res chain seq x y z
N MET A 1 9.50 -23.85 0.58
CA MET A 1 8.29 -23.13 1.01
C MET A 1 7.82 -22.32 -0.18
N THR A 2 6.67 -22.63 -0.76
CA THR A 2 6.14 -21.89 -1.91
C THR A 2 5.39 -20.69 -1.36
N ILE A 3 5.81 -19.48 -1.73
CA ILE A 3 5.12 -18.25 -1.31
C ILE A 3 3.84 -18.14 -2.11
N ASP A 4 2.69 -18.08 -1.44
CA ASP A 4 1.40 -17.89 -2.09
C ASP A 4 1.22 -16.43 -2.49
N THR A 5 1.54 -16.13 -3.74
CA THR A 5 1.45 -14.78 -4.30
C THR A 5 0.01 -14.33 -4.54
N SER A 6 -0.98 -15.23 -4.45
CA SER A 6 -2.41 -14.88 -4.58
C SER A 6 -2.91 -14.03 -3.41
N LEU A 7 -2.19 -14.03 -2.28
CA LEU A 7 -2.47 -13.18 -1.12
C LEU A 7 -2.21 -11.69 -1.39
N ILE A 8 -1.31 -11.35 -2.33
CA ILE A 8 -0.91 -9.96 -2.62
C ILE A 8 -2.11 -9.10 -3.02
N PRO A 9 -2.86 -9.41 -4.10
CA PRO A 9 -3.98 -8.58 -4.53
C PRO A 9 -5.09 -8.50 -3.47
N ALA A 10 -5.43 -9.63 -2.83
CA ALA A 10 -6.47 -9.66 -1.80
C ALA A 10 -6.13 -8.78 -0.58
N ASN A 11 -4.88 -8.81 -0.14
CA ASN A 11 -4.43 -7.99 0.98
C ASN A 11 -4.29 -6.52 0.61
N LEU A 12 -3.77 -6.19 -0.58
CA LEU A 12 -3.70 -4.81 -1.06
C LEU A 12 -5.08 -4.17 -1.18
N LEU A 13 -6.06 -4.90 -1.72
CA LEU A 13 -7.45 -4.41 -1.80
C LEU A 13 -8.05 -4.18 -0.41
N ALA A 14 -7.81 -5.07 0.54
CA ALA A 14 -8.29 -4.88 1.91
C ALA A 14 -7.71 -3.62 2.56
N ILE A 15 -6.42 -3.32 2.34
CA ILE A 15 -5.80 -2.10 2.88
C ILE A 15 -6.35 -0.86 2.17
N LEU A 16 -6.46 -0.92 0.84
CA LEU A 16 -7.02 0.16 0.03
C LEU A 16 -8.46 0.49 0.43
N ASP A 17 -9.29 -0.52 0.70
CA ASP A 17 -10.67 -0.31 1.13
C ASP A 17 -10.77 0.38 2.49
N GLU A 18 -9.86 0.12 3.42
CA GLU A 18 -9.81 0.81 4.71
C GLU A 18 -9.28 2.24 4.59
N VAL A 19 -8.28 2.46 3.74
CA VAL A 19 -7.81 3.81 3.36
C VAL A 19 -8.96 4.62 2.76
N ARG A 20 -9.73 4.02 1.84
CA ARG A 20 -10.88 4.65 1.16
C ARG A 20 -11.96 5.14 2.12
N GLN A 21 -12.12 4.53 3.30
CA GLN A 21 -13.08 4.98 4.32
C GLN A 21 -12.66 6.26 5.06
N GLN A 22 -11.47 6.80 4.78
CA GLN A 22 -10.90 7.95 5.48
C GLN A 22 -10.67 9.16 4.54
N PRO A 23 -11.72 9.68 3.86
CA PRO A 23 -11.57 10.78 2.91
C PRO A 23 -11.07 12.08 3.55
N ASP A 24 -11.31 12.27 4.86
CA ASP A 24 -10.85 13.45 5.60
C ASP A 24 -9.33 13.59 5.60
N VAL A 25 -8.59 12.47 5.57
CA VAL A 25 -7.12 12.45 5.44
C VAL A 25 -6.69 13.04 4.09
N GLY A 26 -7.52 12.84 3.06
CA GLY A 26 -7.32 13.38 1.72
C GLY A 26 -7.31 14.90 1.64
N THR A 27 -7.82 15.62 2.65
CA THR A 27 -7.77 17.09 2.70
C THR A 27 -6.34 17.63 2.83
N GLY A 28 -5.40 16.82 3.32
CA GLY A 28 -3.98 17.16 3.41
C GLY A 28 -3.20 16.96 2.12
N PHE A 29 -3.83 16.48 1.04
CA PHE A 29 -3.14 16.18 -0.21
C PHE A 29 -2.74 17.49 -0.91
N PRO A 30 -1.49 17.60 -1.41
CA PRO A 30 -1.07 18.75 -2.22
C PRO A 30 -1.96 18.91 -3.45
N PRO A 31 -2.32 20.14 -3.83
CA PRO A 31 -3.21 20.40 -4.97
C PRO A 31 -2.60 20.01 -6.33
N GLU A 32 -1.28 19.80 -6.39
CA GLU A 32 -0.58 19.31 -7.58
C GLU A 32 -0.72 17.80 -7.80
N LEU A 33 -1.15 17.06 -6.77
CA LEU A 33 -1.40 15.61 -6.87
C LEU A 33 -2.82 15.33 -7.38
N LEU A 34 -3.09 14.07 -7.67
CA LEU A 34 -4.47 13.62 -7.89
C LEU A 34 -5.30 13.88 -6.63
N THR A 35 -6.61 14.03 -6.82
CA THR A 35 -7.53 13.97 -5.71
C THR A 35 -7.38 12.64 -4.96
N PHE A 36 -7.73 12.63 -3.67
CA PHE A 36 -7.74 11.38 -2.88
C PHE A 36 -8.53 10.26 -3.57
N SER A 37 -9.71 10.58 -4.11
CA SER A 37 -10.50 9.64 -4.91
C SER A 37 -9.74 9.14 -6.14
N GLY A 38 -9.06 10.02 -6.87
CA GLY A 38 -8.25 9.65 -8.03
C GLY A 38 -7.08 8.74 -7.66
N HIS A 39 -6.44 8.95 -6.51
CA HIS A 39 -5.41 8.04 -6.00
C HIS A 39 -5.97 6.66 -5.67
N VAL A 40 -7.13 6.60 -5.01
CA VAL A 40 -7.78 5.33 -4.65
C VAL A 40 -8.19 4.54 -5.89
N GLU A 41 -8.82 5.18 -6.87
CA GLU A 41 -9.22 4.51 -8.11
C GLU A 41 -8.01 4.01 -8.91
N ARG A 42 -6.94 4.81 -9.01
CA ARG A 42 -5.71 4.39 -9.68
C ARG A 42 -5.04 3.20 -9.00
N LEU A 43 -4.98 3.20 -7.67
CA LEU A 43 -4.48 2.06 -6.91
C LEU A 43 -5.32 0.82 -7.18
N ARG A 44 -6.64 0.95 -7.24
CA ARG A 44 -7.55 -0.16 -7.54
C ARG A 44 -7.31 -0.73 -8.94
N GLU A 45 -7.19 0.13 -9.96
CA GLU A 45 -6.87 -0.27 -11.34
C GLU A 45 -5.54 -1.04 -11.42
N TRP A 46 -4.50 -0.58 -10.72
CA TRP A 46 -3.23 -1.28 -10.69
C TRP A 46 -3.31 -2.67 -10.07
N ILE A 47 -4.16 -2.85 -9.05
CA ILE A 47 -4.34 -4.13 -8.38
C ILE A 47 -5.24 -5.07 -9.18
N GLU A 48 -6.35 -4.60 -9.72
CA GLU A 48 -7.38 -5.47 -10.33
C GLU A 48 -7.12 -5.71 -11.83
N ASP A 49 -6.72 -4.67 -12.57
CA ASP A 49 -6.68 -4.72 -14.04
C ASP A 49 -5.26 -4.85 -14.58
N ALA A 50 -4.31 -4.09 -14.02
CA ALA A 50 -2.95 -4.02 -14.56
C ALA A 50 -1.99 -5.09 -13.99
N ASN A 51 -2.34 -5.74 -12.88
CA ASN A 51 -1.46 -6.64 -12.12
C ASN A 51 -0.12 -5.99 -11.68
N GLU A 52 -0.12 -4.66 -11.47
CA GLU A 52 1.05 -3.85 -11.10
C GLU A 52 1.18 -3.75 -9.58
N PHE A 53 1.28 -4.90 -8.90
CA PHE A 53 1.24 -4.98 -7.44
C PHE A 53 2.39 -4.28 -6.72
N GLY A 54 3.57 -4.24 -7.35
CA GLY A 54 4.74 -3.53 -6.80
C GLY A 54 4.49 -2.03 -6.70
N ILE A 55 4.01 -1.44 -7.79
CA ILE A 55 3.69 -0.02 -7.86
C ILE A 55 2.56 0.32 -6.89
N ALA A 56 1.51 -0.52 -6.83
CA ALA A 56 0.40 -0.34 -5.91
C ALA A 56 0.86 -0.40 -4.44
N TYR A 57 1.70 -1.38 -4.09
CA TYR A 57 2.26 -1.52 -2.74
C TYR A 57 3.11 -0.32 -2.35
N GLU A 58 4.03 0.10 -3.21
CA GLU A 58 4.93 1.24 -2.93
C GLU A 58 4.16 2.54 -2.72
N LEU A 59 3.19 2.84 -3.60
CA LEU A 59 2.39 4.05 -3.46
C LEU A 59 1.50 3.99 -2.20
N LEU A 60 0.92 2.83 -1.89
CA LEU A 60 0.08 2.66 -0.71
C LEU A 60 0.91 2.81 0.59
N VAL A 61 2.11 2.23 0.67
CA VAL A 61 3.04 2.46 1.79
C VAL A 61 3.42 3.93 1.88
N SER A 62 3.76 4.57 0.76
CA SER A 62 4.09 5.99 0.74
C SER A 62 2.95 6.86 1.27
N MET A 63 1.70 6.54 0.94
CA MET A 63 0.53 7.23 1.48
C MET A 63 0.40 7.03 3.00
N LEU A 64 0.59 5.80 3.49
CA LEU A 64 0.52 5.48 4.93
C LEU A 64 1.64 6.16 5.74
N GLU A 65 2.81 6.37 5.14
CA GLU A 65 3.94 7.05 5.80
C GLU A 65 3.79 8.57 5.84
N ASN A 66 3.20 9.16 4.81
CA ASN A 66 3.13 10.62 4.66
C ASN A 66 1.82 11.23 5.19
N PHE A 67 0.78 10.42 5.36
CA PHE A 67 -0.53 10.89 5.79
C PHE A 67 -1.06 10.10 6.99
N PRO A 68 -1.85 10.73 7.88
CA PRO A 68 -2.30 10.13 9.13
C PRO A 68 -3.46 9.13 8.97
N PHE A 69 -3.34 8.19 8.03
CA PHE A 69 -4.28 7.07 7.89
C PHE A 69 -4.18 6.15 9.10
N GLN A 70 -5.34 5.65 9.56
CA GLN A 70 -5.41 4.64 10.60
C GLN A 70 -5.75 3.29 9.98
N LEU A 71 -4.98 2.27 10.33
CA LEU A 71 -5.29 0.90 9.97
C LEU A 71 -5.71 0.12 11.21
N SER A 72 -6.76 -0.67 11.07
CA SER A 72 -7.15 -1.68 12.04
C SER A 72 -6.04 -2.71 12.20
N GLY A 73 -5.97 -3.34 13.37
CA GLY A 73 -5.00 -4.41 13.64
C GLY A 73 -4.97 -5.51 12.56
N PRO A 74 -6.13 -6.06 12.13
CA PRO A 74 -6.17 -7.04 11.04
C PRO A 74 -5.59 -6.54 9.71
N THR A 75 -5.87 -5.29 9.33
CA THR A 75 -5.36 -4.72 8.08
C THR A 75 -3.88 -4.38 8.16
N ALA A 76 -3.39 -3.98 9.34
CA ALA A 76 -1.96 -3.82 9.58
C ALA A 76 -1.20 -5.15 9.43
N VAL A 77 -1.77 -6.28 9.89
CA VAL A 77 -1.20 -7.61 9.65
C VAL A 77 -1.12 -7.92 8.15
N LYS A 78 -2.18 -7.62 7.39
CA LYS A 78 -2.18 -7.80 5.92
C LYS A 78 -1.09 -7.00 5.22
N LEU A 79 -0.84 -5.77 5.68
CA LEU A 79 0.26 -4.94 5.16
C LEU A 79 1.63 -5.60 5.40
N LEU A 80 1.84 -6.17 6.59
CA LEU A 80 3.06 -6.92 6.92
C LEU A 80 3.20 -8.17 6.03
N GLU A 81 2.12 -8.91 5.82
CA GLU A 81 2.11 -10.09 4.94
C GLU A 81 2.52 -9.72 3.51
N VAL A 82 1.95 -8.65 2.93
CA VAL A 82 2.35 -8.19 1.59
C VAL A 82 3.82 -7.78 1.56
N GLY A 83 4.28 -7.02 2.56
CA GLY A 83 5.69 -6.60 2.64
C GLY A 83 6.67 -7.76 2.72
N LEU A 84 6.32 -8.84 3.45
CA LEU A 84 7.13 -10.05 3.55
C LEU A 84 7.17 -10.82 2.22
N VAL A 85 6.02 -10.96 1.55
CA VAL A 85 5.91 -11.63 0.24
C VAL A 85 6.67 -10.86 -0.83
N MET A 86 6.59 -9.53 -0.80
CA MET A 86 7.28 -8.63 -1.74
C MET A 86 8.77 -8.43 -1.41
N GLN A 87 9.27 -9.14 -0.38
CA GLN A 87 10.68 -9.12 0.05
C GLN A 87 11.17 -7.71 0.38
N PHE A 88 10.41 -6.99 1.22
CA PHE A 88 10.71 -5.65 1.76
C PHE A 88 11.95 -4.96 1.15
N LYS A 89 11.69 -4.03 0.24
CA LYS A 89 12.71 -3.33 -0.55
C LYS A 89 12.80 -1.89 -0.09
N THR A 90 13.97 -1.45 0.35
CA THR A 90 14.15 -0.10 0.92
C THR A 90 15.51 0.49 0.56
N ASP A 91 15.53 1.78 0.24
CA ASP A 91 16.77 2.54 0.01
C ASP A 91 17.16 3.40 1.23
N ARG A 92 16.42 3.27 2.33
CA ARG A 92 16.67 4.03 3.56
C ARG A 92 17.85 3.43 4.33
N PRO A 93 18.87 4.21 4.71
CA PRO A 93 20.04 3.69 5.42
C PRO A 93 19.71 2.94 6.72
N GLN A 94 18.67 3.38 7.44
CA GLN A 94 18.23 2.78 8.71
C GLN A 94 17.55 1.42 8.56
N ASP A 95 17.04 1.11 7.36
CA ASP A 95 16.25 -0.09 7.10
C ASP A 95 17.06 -1.16 6.34
N VAL A 96 18.36 -0.92 6.11
CA VAL A 96 19.26 -1.81 5.34
C VAL A 96 19.26 -3.27 5.83
N ARG A 97 19.02 -3.49 7.13
CA ARG A 97 18.94 -4.83 7.72
C ARG A 97 17.70 -5.64 7.31
N PHE A 98 16.72 -4.96 6.70
CA PHE A 98 15.48 -5.53 6.24
C PHE A 98 15.40 -5.59 4.71
N ASP A 99 16.38 -5.03 3.99
CA ASP A 99 16.42 -5.07 2.53
C ASP A 99 16.82 -6.47 2.05
N PHE A 100 15.97 -7.10 1.23
CA PHE A 100 16.18 -8.45 0.70
C PHE A 100 16.63 -8.46 -0.78
N ARG A 101 17.12 -7.33 -1.31
CA ARG A 101 17.74 -7.23 -2.64
C ARG A 101 19.15 -7.81 -2.67
#